data_AF-A0A2T6ZL66-F1
#
_entry.id   AF-A0A2T6ZL66-F1
#
_cell.length_a   1.000
_cell.length_b   1.000
_cell.length_c   1.000
_cell.angle_alpha   90.00
_cell.angle_beta   90.00
_cell.angle_gamma   90.00
#
_symmetry.space_group_name_H-M   'P 1'
#
loop_
_entity.id
_entity.type
_entity.pdbx_description
1 polymer ?
#
loop_
_entity_poly.entity_id
_entity_poly.type
_entity_poly.pdbx_seq_one_letter_code
_entity_poly.pdbx_strand_id
1 'polypeptide(L)'
;MGRIPNDRLRIAQSPPEMHSIQPAPLRSPTSPSSTHSQNFSNTYIQRSRPYLTDQQIEERSQKDSQTEAKEISTRLNACAWIMQIGHALQFPIRTMATAMILYHRSRLFSRNPYSEQQYVDVAAAALFVACKIEDTLKKSREILATSYNIRHPQLEPINSDSSILDDTVKRIIGIERVILESSSFDFRYRHAQPFLIKFAKKFGCSKALTQLAWDISVDVYKTLSPLKATPHVLALASLDLATRLEDQRVEIKYEQFEASREVVLSVIDDLLELYTSHKIQTIVGLGYDSNVYLTQRIQLNKERTPYTNGHASQNGTRSNSSNSQNNNNSNHYIHPSRDFLNTSPTEPIPPSAVSLERGTYGTIRFMIDPTREKTEKEQMNGSSRSKELTPPNGVVVSPWSGRS
;
A
#
# COMPACT_ATOMS: atom_id res chain seq x y z
N MET A 1 -12.22 48.70 -55.25
CA MET A 1 -13.38 49.40 -55.83
C MET A 1 -14.45 48.38 -56.18
N GLY A 2 -15.73 48.67 -55.88
CA GLY A 2 -16.91 47.93 -56.37
C GLY A 2 -17.47 46.92 -55.36
N ARG A 3 -18.25 47.33 -54.36
CA ARG A 3 -19.72 47.55 -54.35
C ARG A 3 -20.56 46.25 -54.40
N ILE A 4 -21.22 46.02 -53.28
CA ILE A 4 -22.41 45.19 -53.03
C ILE A 4 -23.55 45.61 -53.97
N PRO A 5 -24.43 44.68 -54.37
CA PRO A 5 -25.85 45.00 -54.54
C PRO A 5 -26.72 44.21 -53.55
N ASN A 6 -27.48 44.96 -52.77
CA ASN A 6 -28.57 44.52 -51.92
C ASN A 6 -29.85 44.25 -52.74
N ASP A 7 -30.77 43.59 -52.04
CA ASP A 7 -32.21 43.58 -52.21
C ASP A 7 -32.83 42.55 -53.15
N ARG A 8 -33.41 41.52 -52.50
CA ARG A 8 -34.87 41.39 -52.52
C ARG A 8 -35.41 40.82 -51.21
N LEU A 9 -36.06 41.72 -50.47
CA LEU A 9 -36.94 41.50 -49.34
C LEU A 9 -38.09 40.53 -49.66
N ARG A 10 -38.37 39.60 -48.74
CA ARG A 10 -39.73 39.13 -48.44
C ARG A 10 -39.91 38.85 -46.95
N ILE A 11 -40.60 39.81 -46.32
CA ILE A 11 -41.72 39.69 -45.38
C ILE A 11 -41.48 38.85 -44.10
N ALA A 12 -41.44 39.61 -43.01
CA ALA A 12 -41.32 39.20 -41.62
C ALA A 12 -42.49 38.34 -41.12
N GLN A 13 -42.14 37.30 -40.36
CA GLN A 13 -43.02 36.70 -39.36
C GLN A 13 -42.42 37.02 -37.99
N SER A 14 -43.27 37.57 -37.12
CA SER A 14 -42.96 38.01 -35.76
C SER A 14 -42.50 36.83 -34.88
N PRO A 15 -41.52 37.02 -33.98
CA PRO A 15 -41.15 35.98 -33.02
C PRO A 15 -42.25 35.82 -31.94
N PRO A 16 -42.52 34.60 -31.45
CA PRO A 16 -43.51 34.37 -30.42
C PRO A 16 -43.05 34.91 -29.07
N GLU A 17 -44.02 35.37 -28.29
CA GLU A 17 -43.89 36.08 -27.02
C GLU A 17 -43.08 35.29 -25.97
N MET A 18 -42.18 36.00 -25.28
CA MET A 18 -41.46 35.48 -24.12
C MET A 18 -42.40 35.35 -22.93
N HIS A 19 -42.77 34.12 -22.57
CA HIS A 19 -43.28 33.83 -21.24
C HIS A 19 -42.16 33.97 -20.20
N SER A 20 -42.34 34.94 -19.31
CA SER A 20 -41.54 35.13 -18.10
C SER A 20 -41.60 33.86 -17.24
N ILE A 21 -40.52 33.08 -17.21
CA ILE A 21 -40.34 32.01 -16.23
C ILE A 21 -39.79 32.66 -14.97
N GLN A 22 -40.62 32.77 -13.95
CA GLN A 22 -40.20 33.14 -12.60
C GLN A 22 -39.09 32.20 -12.12
N PRO A 23 -38.01 32.71 -11.49
CA PRO A 23 -37.04 31.84 -10.84
C PRO A 23 -37.72 31.11 -9.66
N ALA A 24 -37.53 29.80 -9.62
CA ALA A 24 -38.01 28.96 -8.52
C ALA A 24 -37.51 29.49 -7.17
N PRO A 25 -38.35 29.48 -6.11
CA PRO A 25 -37.92 29.96 -4.80
C PRO A 25 -36.75 29.11 -4.28
N LEU A 26 -35.71 29.79 -3.81
CA LEU A 26 -34.57 29.22 -3.10
C LEU A 26 -35.07 28.32 -1.96
N ARG A 27 -34.95 27.00 -2.13
CA ARG A 27 -35.10 26.05 -1.03
C ARG A 27 -33.96 26.29 -0.04
N SER A 28 -34.30 26.78 1.14
CA SER A 28 -33.45 26.70 2.33
C SER A 28 -32.98 25.26 2.55
N PRO A 29 -31.75 25.04 3.04
CA PRO A 29 -31.23 23.70 3.30
C PRO A 29 -32.03 23.06 4.44
N THR A 30 -33.04 22.27 4.10
CA THR A 30 -33.60 21.29 5.01
C THR A 30 -32.51 20.26 5.30
N SER A 31 -31.99 20.30 6.53
CA SER A 31 -31.19 19.23 7.13
C SER A 31 -31.79 17.87 6.75
N PRO A 32 -30.99 16.90 6.28
CA PRO A 32 -31.50 15.55 6.09
C PRO A 32 -31.70 14.93 7.48
N SER A 33 -32.89 15.14 8.04
CA SER A 33 -33.45 14.34 9.14
C SER A 33 -33.84 12.97 8.60
N SER A 34 -32.90 12.25 7.99
CA SER A 34 -33.01 10.82 7.80
C SER A 34 -32.24 10.19 8.95
N THR A 35 -32.94 9.94 10.06
CA THR A 35 -32.50 8.93 11.02
C THR A 35 -32.55 7.59 10.29
N HIS A 36 -31.51 7.30 9.49
CA HIS A 36 -31.25 5.95 9.05
C HIS A 36 -30.99 5.18 10.33
N SER A 37 -31.96 4.40 10.81
CA SER A 37 -31.71 3.37 11.80
C SER A 37 -30.69 2.43 11.15
N GLN A 38 -29.41 2.66 11.42
CA GLN A 38 -28.35 1.81 10.86
C GLN A 38 -28.51 0.44 11.50
N ASN A 39 -29.11 -0.49 10.75
CA ASN A 39 -29.17 -1.89 11.15
C ASN A 39 -27.76 -2.46 11.07
N PHE A 40 -27.06 -2.46 12.19
CA PHE A 40 -25.72 -3.02 12.35
C PHE A 40 -25.70 -4.55 12.50
N SER A 41 -26.81 -5.23 12.21
CA SER A 41 -26.87 -6.70 12.31
C SER A 41 -25.82 -7.32 11.41
N ASN A 42 -24.94 -8.12 12.00
CA ASN A 42 -23.90 -8.87 11.30
C ASN A 42 -22.91 -8.01 10.48
N THR A 43 -22.58 -6.81 10.99
CA THR A 43 -21.61 -5.89 10.36
C THR A 43 -20.25 -5.90 11.05
N TYR A 44 -19.17 -5.97 10.27
CA TYR A 44 -17.79 -5.82 10.75
C TYR A 44 -17.17 -4.51 10.24
N ILE A 45 -16.51 -3.75 11.12
CA ILE A 45 -15.81 -2.51 10.76
C ILE A 45 -14.31 -2.77 10.66
N GLN A 46 -13.74 -2.50 9.49
CA GLN A 46 -12.31 -2.53 9.23
C GLN A 46 -11.76 -1.12 9.02
N ARG A 47 -10.83 -0.69 9.88
CA ARG A 47 -10.06 0.55 9.68
C ARG A 47 -8.92 0.34 8.69
N SER A 48 -8.73 1.31 7.79
CA SER A 48 -7.53 1.39 6.96
C SER A 48 -6.29 1.60 7.83
N ARG A 49 -5.34 0.68 7.69
CA ARG A 49 -3.99 0.77 8.28
C ARG A 49 -3.00 0.69 7.11
N PRO A 50 -2.63 1.84 6.49
CA PRO A 50 -1.77 1.84 5.31
C PRO A 50 -0.34 1.38 5.64
N TYR A 51 0.13 1.68 6.86
CA TYR A 51 1.44 1.27 7.35
C TYR A 51 1.34 0.17 8.41
N LEU A 52 2.32 -0.73 8.43
CA LEU A 52 2.44 -1.90 9.27
C LEU A 52 3.83 -1.93 9.93
N THR A 53 3.93 -2.47 11.13
CA THR A 53 5.21 -2.75 11.77
C THR A 53 5.86 -4.02 11.21
N ASP A 54 7.17 -4.17 11.38
CA ASP A 54 7.88 -5.40 10.98
C ASP A 54 7.25 -6.63 11.65
N GLN A 55 6.89 -6.54 12.93
CA GLN A 55 6.22 -7.62 13.66
C GLN A 55 4.87 -7.98 13.01
N GLN A 56 4.05 -6.99 12.63
CA GLN A 56 2.77 -7.24 11.97
C GLN A 56 2.92 -7.88 10.59
N ILE A 57 4.02 -7.58 9.88
CA ILE A 57 4.36 -8.21 8.62
C ILE A 57 4.80 -9.66 8.87
N GLU A 58 5.72 -9.88 9.81
CA GLU A 58 6.25 -11.20 10.16
C GLU A 58 5.17 -12.16 10.66
N GLU A 59 4.24 -11.69 11.50
CA GLU A 59 3.11 -12.49 11.98
C GLU A 59 2.14 -12.93 10.87
N ARG A 60 2.13 -12.20 9.75
CA ARG A 60 1.32 -12.50 8.57
C ARG A 60 2.08 -13.29 7.52
N SER A 61 3.41 -13.20 7.53
CA SER A 61 4.30 -14.03 6.74
C SER A 61 4.40 -15.44 7.34
N GLN A 62 4.65 -16.45 6.50
CA GLN A 62 4.77 -17.83 7.00
C GLN A 62 6.11 -18.01 7.74
N LYS A 63 6.10 -18.78 8.83
CA LYS A 63 7.28 -18.98 9.71
C LYS A 63 8.31 -20.00 9.16
N ASP A 64 8.08 -20.60 8.00
CA ASP A 64 8.98 -21.60 7.42
C ASP A 64 9.96 -20.96 6.43
N SER A 65 11.27 -21.16 6.65
CA SER A 65 12.35 -20.50 5.89
C SER A 65 12.37 -20.86 4.40
N GLN A 66 11.99 -22.09 4.03
CA GLN A 66 11.88 -22.46 2.60
C GLN A 66 10.74 -21.70 1.91
N THR A 67 9.66 -21.48 2.66
CA THR A 67 8.51 -20.73 2.18
C THR A 67 8.80 -19.23 2.07
N GLU A 68 9.64 -18.70 2.96
CA GLU A 68 10.07 -17.29 2.93
C GLU A 68 10.90 -16.94 1.68
N ALA A 69 11.96 -17.71 1.37
CA ALA A 69 12.77 -17.46 0.19
C ALA A 69 11.94 -17.53 -1.12
N LYS A 70 10.99 -18.45 -1.17
CA LYS A 70 10.06 -18.60 -2.30
C LYS A 70 9.08 -17.43 -2.39
N GLU A 71 8.59 -16.92 -1.26
CA GLU A 71 7.75 -15.72 -1.20
C GLU A 71 8.49 -14.52 -1.79
N ILE A 72 9.72 -14.29 -1.33
CA ILE A 72 10.56 -13.18 -1.78
C ILE A 72 10.76 -13.25 -3.29
N SER A 73 11.14 -14.43 -3.81
CA SER A 73 11.32 -14.64 -5.25
C SER A 73 10.03 -14.37 -6.04
N THR A 74 8.89 -14.89 -5.56
CA THR A 74 7.57 -14.67 -6.20
C THR A 74 7.20 -13.18 -6.24
N ARG A 75 7.41 -12.47 -5.13
CA ARG A 75 7.14 -11.04 -5.01
C ARG A 75 8.01 -10.21 -5.95
N LEU A 76 9.30 -10.51 -6.03
CA LEU A 76 10.21 -9.80 -6.92
C LEU A 76 9.91 -10.10 -8.40
N ASN A 77 9.56 -11.34 -8.74
CA ASN A 77 9.08 -11.70 -10.08
C ASN A 77 7.80 -10.95 -10.45
N ALA A 78 6.87 -10.77 -9.52
CA ALA A 78 5.67 -9.96 -9.74
C ALA A 78 6.01 -8.48 -9.97
N CYS A 79 6.93 -7.90 -9.18
CA CYS A 79 7.37 -6.52 -9.37
C CYS A 79 8.07 -6.33 -10.72
N ALA A 80 8.93 -7.27 -11.12
CA ALA A 80 9.58 -7.26 -12.43
C ALA A 80 8.55 -7.34 -13.57
N TRP A 81 7.54 -8.22 -13.44
CA TRP A 81 6.44 -8.32 -14.39
C TRP A 81 5.66 -7.01 -14.49
N ILE A 82 5.31 -6.37 -13.35
CA ILE A 82 4.60 -5.08 -13.32
C ILE A 82 5.38 -4.01 -14.08
N MET A 83 6.70 -3.93 -13.84
CA MET A 83 7.57 -2.97 -14.52
C MET A 83 7.65 -3.25 -16.02
N GLN A 84 7.85 -4.51 -16.42
CA GLN A 84 7.95 -4.91 -17.82
C GLN A 84 6.68 -4.56 -18.61
N ILE A 85 5.51 -4.96 -18.10
CA ILE A 85 4.23 -4.67 -18.75
C ILE A 85 3.93 -3.17 -18.69
N GLY A 86 4.26 -2.51 -17.57
CA GLY A 86 4.01 -1.08 -17.42
C GLY A 86 4.82 -0.24 -18.38
N HIS A 87 6.08 -0.56 -18.62
CA HIS A 87 6.88 0.08 -19.67
C HIS A 87 6.32 -0.20 -21.06
N ALA A 88 5.93 -1.44 -21.36
CA ALA A 88 5.35 -1.78 -22.66
C ALA A 88 4.05 -1.00 -22.95
N LEU A 89 3.25 -0.72 -21.91
CA LEU A 89 2.03 0.08 -21.99
C LEU A 89 2.22 1.58 -21.79
N GLN A 90 3.47 2.04 -21.60
CA GLN A 90 3.82 3.44 -21.35
C GLN A 90 3.17 4.02 -20.09
N PHE A 91 3.01 3.20 -19.04
CA PHE A 91 2.59 3.72 -17.74
C PHE A 91 3.69 4.58 -17.10
N PRO A 92 3.33 5.67 -16.42
CA PRO A 92 4.27 6.42 -15.61
C PRO A 92 4.66 5.61 -14.36
N ILE A 93 5.84 5.92 -13.81
CA ILE A 93 6.38 5.23 -12.61
C ILE A 93 5.40 5.21 -11.44
N ARG A 94 4.65 6.31 -11.22
CA ARG A 94 3.62 6.37 -10.16
C ARG A 94 2.57 5.25 -10.25
N THR A 95 2.17 4.87 -11.47
CA THR A 95 1.20 3.78 -11.69
C THR A 95 1.82 2.42 -11.37
N MET A 96 3.06 2.19 -11.78
CA MET A 96 3.78 0.95 -11.46
C MET A 96 4.09 0.85 -9.96
N ALA A 97 4.44 1.95 -9.31
CA ALA A 97 4.64 2.04 -7.86
C ALA A 97 3.35 1.71 -7.10
N THR A 98 2.22 2.32 -7.45
CA THR A 98 0.91 2.00 -6.86
C THR A 98 0.56 0.53 -7.07
N ALA A 99 0.81 -0.04 -8.25
CA ALA A 99 0.58 -1.45 -8.52
C ALA A 99 1.43 -2.37 -7.62
N MET A 100 2.71 -2.05 -7.39
CA MET A 100 3.57 -2.82 -6.49
C MET A 100 3.07 -2.74 -5.03
N ILE A 101 2.67 -1.56 -4.55
CA ILE A 101 2.10 -1.42 -3.19
C ILE A 101 0.83 -2.26 -3.03
N LEU A 102 -0.09 -2.18 -4.01
CA LEU A 102 -1.33 -2.96 -4.01
C LEU A 102 -1.05 -4.46 -4.04
N TYR A 103 -0.07 -4.90 -4.84
CA TYR A 103 0.36 -6.29 -4.90
C TYR A 103 0.86 -6.76 -3.53
N HIS A 104 1.84 -6.08 -2.93
CA HIS A 104 2.41 -6.43 -1.63
C HIS A 104 1.32 -6.52 -0.55
N ARG A 105 0.43 -5.52 -0.54
CA ARG A 105 -0.69 -5.49 0.41
C ARG A 105 -1.64 -6.65 0.17
N SER A 106 -2.07 -6.88 -1.06
CA SER A 106 -2.97 -8.00 -1.36
C SER A 106 -2.37 -9.33 -0.95
N ARG A 107 -1.05 -9.53 -1.10
CA ARG A 107 -0.34 -10.76 -0.73
C ARG A 107 -0.29 -10.97 0.79
N LEU A 108 -0.01 -9.92 1.56
CA LEU A 108 0.03 -10.00 3.03
C LEU A 108 -1.34 -10.25 3.66
N PHE A 109 -2.41 -9.73 3.05
CA PHE A 109 -3.75 -9.82 3.62
C PHE A 109 -4.59 -10.95 3.02
N SER A 110 -4.28 -11.42 1.81
CA SER A 110 -5.04 -12.47 1.12
C SER A 110 -4.27 -13.79 1.22
N ARG A 111 -4.56 -14.56 2.28
CA ARG A 111 -3.96 -15.87 2.51
C ARG A 111 -4.61 -16.92 1.60
N ASN A 112 -4.43 -16.79 0.28
CA ASN A 112 -4.84 -17.83 -0.65
C ASN A 112 -3.68 -18.84 -0.87
N PRO A 113 -3.82 -20.10 -0.44
CA PRO A 113 -2.79 -21.13 -0.63
C PRO A 113 -2.52 -21.46 -2.12
N TYR A 114 -3.37 -21.02 -3.06
CA TYR A 114 -3.17 -21.19 -4.50
C TYR A 114 -2.44 -20.01 -5.17
N SER A 115 -1.94 -19.03 -4.40
CA SER A 115 -1.34 -17.77 -4.91
C SER A 115 0.07 -17.89 -5.51
N GLU A 116 0.65 -19.09 -5.54
CA GLU A 116 1.98 -19.31 -6.10
C GLU A 116 1.97 -19.41 -7.63
N GLN A 117 1.04 -20.16 -8.22
CA GLN A 117 0.86 -20.20 -9.68
C GLN A 117 0.16 -18.94 -10.26
N GLN A 118 -0.43 -18.09 -9.42
CA GLN A 118 -1.31 -17.00 -9.87
C GLN A 118 -0.74 -15.59 -9.66
N TYR A 119 0.56 -15.44 -9.34
CA TYR A 119 1.13 -14.11 -9.08
C TYR A 119 0.96 -13.15 -10.26
N VAL A 120 0.97 -13.65 -11.50
CA VAL A 120 0.74 -12.86 -12.73
C VAL A 120 -0.68 -12.29 -12.75
N ASP A 121 -1.70 -13.08 -12.41
CA ASP A 121 -3.09 -12.61 -12.40
C ASP A 121 -3.28 -11.54 -11.31
N VAL A 122 -2.64 -11.71 -10.15
CA VAL A 122 -2.65 -10.70 -9.07
C VAL A 122 -1.90 -9.44 -9.48
N ALA A 123 -0.73 -9.57 -10.12
CA ALA A 123 0.03 -8.44 -10.63
C ALA A 123 -0.73 -7.67 -11.73
N ALA A 124 -1.39 -8.39 -12.64
CA ALA A 124 -2.23 -7.80 -13.68
C ALA A 124 -3.44 -7.06 -13.08
N ALA A 125 -4.10 -7.65 -12.10
CA ALA A 125 -5.20 -7.01 -11.39
C ALA A 125 -4.72 -5.79 -10.59
N ALA A 126 -3.56 -5.86 -9.93
CA ALA A 126 -2.97 -4.73 -9.22
C ALA A 126 -2.63 -3.58 -10.16
N LEU A 127 -2.07 -3.87 -11.34
CA LEU A 127 -1.79 -2.86 -12.36
C LEU A 127 -3.08 -2.25 -12.94
N PHE A 128 -4.11 -3.06 -13.15
CA PHE A 128 -5.43 -2.61 -13.59
C PHE A 128 -6.13 -1.71 -12.55
N VAL A 129 -6.02 -2.02 -11.26
CA VAL A 129 -6.53 -1.16 -10.19
C VAL A 129 -5.70 0.13 -10.09
N ALA A 130 -4.37 0.03 -10.17
CA ALA A 130 -3.48 1.18 -10.07
C ALA A 130 -3.70 2.21 -11.19
N CYS A 131 -3.96 1.77 -12.44
CA CYS A 131 -4.19 2.71 -13.54
C CYS A 131 -5.51 3.50 -13.38
N LYS A 132 -6.48 2.96 -12.64
CA LYS A 132 -7.70 3.68 -12.25
C LYS A 132 -7.46 4.67 -11.13
N ILE A 133 -6.63 4.32 -10.14
CA ILE A 133 -6.29 5.20 -9.01
C ILE A 133 -5.45 6.41 -9.48
N GLU A 134 -4.57 6.20 -10.47
CA GLU A 134 -3.57 7.19 -10.91
C GLU A 134 -3.98 7.97 -12.18
N ASP A 135 -5.23 7.81 -12.62
CA ASP A 135 -5.79 8.42 -13.84
C ASP A 135 -4.96 8.16 -15.11
N THR A 136 -4.51 6.90 -15.28
CA THR A 136 -3.73 6.44 -16.43
C THR A 136 -4.43 5.28 -17.14
N LEU A 137 -5.74 5.37 -17.32
CA LEU A 137 -6.62 4.25 -17.68
C LEU A 137 -6.14 3.42 -18.88
N LYS A 138 -6.10 2.10 -18.68
CA LYS A 138 -5.98 1.06 -19.73
C LYS A 138 -6.98 -0.06 -19.43
N LYS A 139 -7.48 -0.72 -20.48
CA LYS A 139 -8.39 -1.87 -20.31
C LYS A 139 -7.60 -3.08 -19.78
N SER A 140 -8.23 -3.90 -18.93
CA SER A 140 -7.63 -5.15 -18.44
C SER A 140 -7.21 -6.10 -19.57
N ARG A 141 -8.01 -6.14 -20.65
CA ARG A 141 -7.70 -6.92 -21.87
C ARG A 141 -6.42 -6.44 -22.57
N GLU A 142 -6.14 -5.14 -22.58
CA GLU A 142 -4.89 -4.60 -23.14
C GLU A 142 -3.69 -5.05 -22.33
N ILE A 143 -3.78 -4.98 -20.99
CA ILE A 143 -2.73 -5.47 -20.07
C ILE A 143 -2.42 -6.95 -20.32
N LEU A 144 -3.47 -7.76 -20.47
CA LEU A 144 -3.32 -9.19 -20.72
C LEU A 144 -2.78 -9.51 -22.12
N ALA A 145 -3.26 -8.84 -23.15
CA ALA A 145 -2.77 -9.01 -24.52
C ALA A 145 -1.28 -8.66 -24.62
N THR A 146 -0.86 -7.53 -24.01
CA THR A 146 0.56 -7.15 -23.94
C THR A 146 1.37 -8.20 -23.20
N SER A 147 0.89 -8.71 -22.06
CA SER A 147 1.59 -9.78 -21.34
C SER A 147 1.69 -11.08 -22.14
N TYR A 148 0.67 -11.43 -22.91
CA TYR A 148 0.70 -12.62 -23.76
C TYR A 148 1.73 -12.48 -24.88
N ASN A 149 1.70 -11.35 -25.60
CA ASN A 149 2.58 -11.10 -26.73
C ASN A 149 4.06 -11.04 -26.31
N ILE A 150 4.36 -10.48 -25.14
CA ILE A 150 5.73 -10.49 -24.58
C ILE A 150 6.18 -11.90 -24.20
N ARG A 151 5.28 -12.74 -23.68
CA ARG A 151 5.60 -14.12 -23.27
C ARG A 151 5.77 -15.05 -24.47
N HIS A 152 5.09 -14.77 -25.57
CA HIS A 152 5.07 -15.61 -26.77
C HIS A 152 5.53 -14.86 -28.02
N PRO A 153 6.80 -14.40 -28.09
CA PRO A 153 7.29 -13.60 -29.20
C PRO A 153 7.36 -14.37 -30.54
N GLN A 154 7.31 -15.70 -30.51
CA GLN A 154 7.34 -16.56 -31.68
C GLN A 154 5.96 -16.86 -32.26
N LEU A 155 4.89 -16.45 -31.58
CA LEU A 155 3.51 -16.62 -32.03
C LEU A 155 2.98 -15.31 -32.60
N GLU A 156 1.97 -15.40 -33.46
CA GLU A 156 1.27 -14.22 -33.96
C GLU A 156 0.70 -13.40 -32.79
N PRO A 157 0.95 -12.09 -32.72
CA PRO A 157 0.45 -11.25 -31.64
C PRO A 157 -1.08 -11.27 -31.58
N ILE A 158 -1.61 -11.49 -30.37
CA ILE A 158 -3.04 -11.39 -30.14
C ILE A 158 -3.44 -9.95 -29.86
N ASN A 159 -4.66 -9.59 -30.26
CA ASN A 159 -5.28 -8.32 -29.89
C ASN A 159 -6.06 -8.44 -28.57
N SER A 160 -6.56 -7.30 -28.07
CA SER A 160 -7.38 -7.26 -26.85
C SER A 160 -8.71 -8.01 -26.97
N ASP A 161 -9.20 -8.27 -28.18
CA ASP A 161 -10.51 -8.88 -28.41
C ASP A 161 -10.45 -10.41 -28.50
N SER A 162 -9.24 -10.99 -28.42
CA SER A 162 -9.02 -12.43 -28.43
C SER A 162 -9.78 -13.13 -27.29
N SER A 163 -10.52 -14.19 -27.64
CA SER A 163 -11.28 -15.03 -26.69
C SER A 163 -10.37 -15.81 -25.73
N ILE A 164 -9.10 -16.00 -26.07
CA ILE A 164 -8.08 -16.62 -25.22
C ILE A 164 -7.97 -15.89 -23.86
N LEU A 165 -8.30 -14.59 -23.83
CA LEU A 165 -8.21 -13.75 -22.64
C LEU A 165 -9.43 -13.87 -21.72
N ASP A 166 -10.56 -14.41 -22.17
CA ASP A 166 -11.86 -14.29 -21.50
C ASP A 166 -11.86 -14.85 -20.07
N ASP A 167 -11.27 -16.02 -19.87
CA ASP A 167 -11.21 -16.65 -18.54
C ASP A 167 -10.29 -15.88 -17.60
N THR A 168 -9.18 -15.34 -18.11
CA THR A 168 -8.26 -14.53 -17.30
C THR A 168 -8.88 -13.20 -16.93
N VAL A 169 -9.66 -12.57 -17.82
CA VAL A 169 -10.41 -11.34 -17.51
C VAL A 169 -11.40 -11.57 -16.38
N LYS A 170 -12.16 -12.67 -16.40
CA LYS A 170 -13.08 -13.03 -15.31
C LYS A 170 -12.36 -13.19 -13.98
N ARG A 171 -11.19 -13.84 -13.97
CA ARG A 171 -10.36 -13.97 -12.77
C ARG A 171 -9.85 -12.61 -12.27
N ILE A 172 -9.40 -11.73 -13.16
CA ILE A 172 -8.94 -10.37 -12.80
C ILE A 172 -10.04 -9.61 -12.04
N ILE A 173 -11.30 -9.68 -12.47
CA ILE A 173 -12.42 -8.99 -11.78
C ILE A 173 -12.59 -9.51 -10.34
N GLY A 174 -12.48 -10.82 -10.14
CA GLY A 174 -12.52 -11.42 -8.81
C GLY A 174 -11.35 -10.98 -7.93
N ILE A 175 -10.15 -10.91 -8.49
CA ILE A 175 -8.93 -10.51 -7.78
C ILE A 175 -8.91 -9.00 -7.49
N GLU A 176 -9.42 -8.17 -8.41
CA GLU A 176 -9.59 -6.74 -8.20
C GLU A 176 -10.34 -6.48 -6.90
N ARG A 177 -11.47 -7.18 -6.69
CA ARG A 177 -12.26 -7.04 -5.46
C ARG A 177 -11.42 -7.33 -4.22
N VAL A 178 -10.63 -8.40 -4.25
CA VAL A 178 -9.72 -8.78 -3.15
C VAL A 178 -8.65 -7.70 -2.91
N ILE A 179 -8.12 -7.08 -3.97
CA ILE A 179 -7.16 -5.98 -3.86
C ILE A 179 -7.80 -4.75 -3.20
N LEU A 180 -9.03 -4.40 -3.58
CA LEU A 180 -9.76 -3.26 -3.00
C LEU A 180 -10.07 -3.49 -1.51
N GLU A 181 -10.56 -4.68 -1.15
CA GLU A 181 -10.86 -5.08 0.24
C GLU A 181 -9.57 -5.12 1.10
N SER A 182 -8.48 -5.71 0.59
CA SER A 182 -7.21 -5.74 1.31
C SER A 182 -6.64 -4.34 1.54
N SER A 183 -6.87 -3.41 0.61
CA SER A 183 -6.52 -1.99 0.71
C SER A 183 -7.48 -1.18 1.58
N SER A 184 -8.54 -1.79 2.09
CA SER A 184 -9.59 -1.10 2.85
C SER A 184 -10.18 0.09 2.11
N PHE A 185 -10.18 0.02 0.77
CA PHE A 185 -10.57 1.11 -0.13
C PHE A 185 -9.84 2.45 0.13
N ASP A 186 -8.64 2.39 0.72
CA ASP A 186 -7.81 3.57 0.96
C ASP A 186 -6.81 3.76 -0.19
N PHE A 187 -7.14 4.66 -1.11
CA PHE A 187 -6.34 4.95 -2.30
C PHE A 187 -5.50 6.22 -2.18
N ARG A 188 -5.24 6.69 -0.96
CA ARG A 188 -4.43 7.90 -0.71
C ARG A 188 -2.93 7.61 -0.87
N TYR A 189 -2.56 6.83 -1.87
CA TYR A 189 -1.18 6.54 -2.18
C TYR A 189 -0.46 7.82 -2.61
N ARG A 190 0.77 7.92 -2.13
CA ARG A 190 1.68 9.03 -2.36
C ARG A 190 3.04 8.42 -2.66
N HIS A 191 3.81 9.08 -3.50
CA HIS A 191 5.03 8.53 -4.07
C HIS A 191 6.27 9.21 -3.53
N ALA A 192 7.40 8.50 -3.50
CA ALA A 192 8.67 9.03 -3.00
C ALA A 192 9.23 10.12 -3.93
N GLN A 193 9.06 9.94 -5.24
CA GLN A 193 9.68 10.74 -6.29
C GLN A 193 9.41 12.26 -6.16
N PRO A 194 8.18 12.75 -5.91
CA PRO A 194 7.95 14.18 -5.70
C PRO A 194 8.69 14.77 -4.50
N PHE A 195 8.88 14.00 -3.41
CA PHE A 195 9.65 14.45 -2.25
C PHE A 195 11.14 14.42 -2.54
N LEU A 196 11.61 13.39 -3.23
CA LEU A 196 13.01 13.23 -3.61
C LEU A 196 13.53 14.44 -4.40
N ILE A 197 12.79 14.90 -5.40
CA ILE A 197 13.17 16.08 -6.18
C ILE A 197 13.25 17.34 -5.30
N LYS A 198 12.37 17.49 -4.31
CA LYS A 198 12.41 18.61 -3.36
C LYS A 198 13.63 18.53 -2.44
N PHE A 199 13.94 17.34 -1.92
CA PHE A 199 15.10 17.13 -1.07
C PHE A 199 16.42 17.32 -1.83
N ALA A 200 16.55 16.73 -3.01
CA ALA A 200 17.71 16.90 -3.88
C ALA A 200 18.00 18.39 -4.17
N LYS A 201 16.96 19.18 -4.45
CA LYS A 201 17.10 20.64 -4.61
C LYS A 201 17.50 21.34 -3.31
N LYS A 202 16.89 20.98 -2.17
CA LYS A 202 17.19 21.57 -0.86
C LYS A 202 18.64 21.33 -0.44
N PHE A 203 19.19 20.16 -0.74
CA PHE A 203 20.57 19.79 -0.40
C PHE A 203 21.60 20.12 -1.48
N GLY A 204 21.19 20.75 -2.59
CA GLY A 204 22.11 21.09 -3.68
C GLY A 204 22.72 19.88 -4.37
N CYS A 205 22.02 18.75 -4.41
CA CYS A 205 22.51 17.52 -5.02
C CYS A 205 22.73 17.70 -6.53
N SER A 206 23.79 17.08 -7.05
CA SER A 206 24.07 17.06 -8.49
C SER A 206 22.99 16.31 -9.27
N LYS A 207 22.89 16.57 -10.57
CA LYS A 207 21.94 15.85 -11.45
C LYS A 207 22.22 14.34 -11.46
N ALA A 208 23.48 13.93 -11.46
CA ALA A 208 23.89 12.53 -11.45
C ALA A 208 23.46 11.84 -10.14
N LEU A 209 23.76 12.46 -9.00
CA LEU A 209 23.34 11.94 -7.69
C LEU A 209 21.82 11.87 -7.56
N THR A 210 21.10 12.88 -8.07
CA THR A 210 19.64 12.91 -8.08
C THR A 210 19.05 11.81 -8.95
N GLN A 211 19.69 11.49 -10.08
CA GLN A 211 19.26 10.39 -10.95
C GLN A 211 19.48 9.04 -10.27
N LEU A 212 20.62 8.82 -9.63
CA LEU A 212 20.87 7.62 -8.83
C LEU A 212 19.82 7.47 -7.72
N ALA A 213 19.59 8.53 -6.95
CA ALA A 213 18.57 8.53 -5.91
C ALA A 213 17.17 8.23 -6.47
N TRP A 214 16.84 8.76 -7.65
CA TRP A 214 15.59 8.46 -8.34
C TRP A 214 15.47 6.97 -8.65
N ASP A 215 16.51 6.35 -9.22
CA ASP A 215 16.50 4.92 -9.55
C ASP A 215 16.38 4.05 -8.29
N ILE A 216 17.08 4.41 -7.21
CA ILE A 216 16.91 3.79 -5.88
C ILE A 216 15.46 3.92 -5.39
N SER A 217 14.83 5.08 -5.59
CA SER A 217 13.44 5.31 -5.18
C SER A 217 12.42 4.53 -6.00
N VAL A 218 12.80 3.97 -7.15
CA VAL A 218 11.97 3.02 -7.90
C VAL A 218 12.19 1.61 -7.35
N ASP A 219 13.44 1.23 -7.09
CA ASP A 219 13.78 -0.07 -6.51
C ASP A 219 13.20 -0.27 -5.11
N VAL A 220 13.02 0.79 -4.30
CA VAL A 220 12.39 0.68 -2.98
C VAL A 220 10.96 0.13 -3.03
N TYR A 221 10.25 0.27 -4.15
CA TYR A 221 8.91 -0.31 -4.31
C TYR A 221 8.93 -1.82 -4.52
N LYS A 222 10.10 -2.41 -4.77
CA LYS A 222 10.28 -3.87 -4.85
C LYS A 222 10.40 -4.51 -3.48
N THR A 223 10.67 -3.74 -2.42
CA THR A 223 10.71 -4.23 -1.02
C THR A 223 9.33 -4.08 -0.36
N LEU A 224 9.21 -4.49 0.91
CA LEU A 224 8.03 -4.22 1.74
C LEU A 224 8.07 -2.84 2.42
N SER A 225 9.14 -2.06 2.25
CA SER A 225 9.30 -0.73 2.85
C SER A 225 8.14 0.24 2.58
N PRO A 226 7.48 0.25 1.39
CA PRO A 226 6.31 1.09 1.16
C PRO A 226 5.11 0.80 2.06
N LEU A 227 5.06 -0.38 2.70
CA LEU A 227 4.07 -0.74 3.69
C LEU A 227 4.52 -0.42 5.12
N LYS A 228 5.77 -0.01 5.32
CA LYS A 228 6.35 0.30 6.64
C LYS A 228 6.55 1.79 6.86
N ALA A 229 6.87 2.52 5.79
CA ALA A 229 7.32 3.90 5.85
C ALA A 229 6.56 4.83 4.91
N THR A 230 6.46 6.09 5.30
CA THR A 230 5.82 7.15 4.52
C THR A 230 6.67 7.53 3.29
N PRO A 231 6.08 8.13 2.24
CA PRO A 231 6.80 8.37 0.99
C PRO A 231 7.95 9.36 1.12
N HIS A 232 7.86 10.34 2.02
CA HIS A 232 8.97 11.25 2.29
C HIS A 232 10.13 10.54 2.98
N VAL A 233 9.86 9.55 3.85
CA VAL A 233 10.89 8.68 4.45
C VAL A 233 11.55 7.82 3.38
N LEU A 234 10.78 7.20 2.48
CA LEU A 234 11.33 6.43 1.35
C LEU A 234 12.25 7.31 0.47
N ALA A 235 11.86 8.56 0.23
CA ALA A 235 12.64 9.51 -0.53
C ALA A 235 13.95 9.91 0.18
N LEU A 236 13.91 10.17 1.49
CA LEU A 236 15.10 10.46 2.30
C LEU A 236 16.05 9.27 2.32
N ALA A 237 15.52 8.06 2.52
CA ALA A 237 16.32 6.83 2.50
C ALA A 237 16.99 6.60 1.13
N SER A 238 16.27 6.85 0.03
CA SER A 238 16.82 6.71 -1.32
C SER A 238 17.93 7.73 -1.59
N LEU A 239 17.75 8.97 -1.12
CA LEU A 239 18.76 10.03 -1.26
C LEU A 239 19.98 9.78 -0.37
N ASP A 240 19.79 9.37 0.89
CA ASP A 240 20.90 9.02 1.80
C ASP A 240 21.66 7.79 1.29
N LEU A 241 20.97 6.79 0.73
CA LEU A 241 21.68 5.66 0.13
C LEU A 241 22.48 6.10 -1.11
N ALA A 242 21.96 6.99 -1.94
CA ALA A 242 22.69 7.52 -3.10
C ALA A 242 23.97 8.27 -2.67
N THR A 243 23.87 9.15 -1.68
CA THR A 243 25.03 9.88 -1.14
C THR A 243 26.05 8.91 -0.54
N ARG A 244 25.58 7.81 0.05
CA ARG A 244 26.43 6.78 0.62
C ARG A 244 27.23 6.01 -0.42
N LEU A 245 26.59 5.64 -1.53
CA LEU A 245 27.18 4.87 -2.62
C LEU A 245 28.18 5.70 -3.45
N GLU A 246 27.91 6.99 -3.65
CA GLU A 246 28.79 7.91 -4.38
C GLU A 246 29.86 8.58 -3.50
N ASP A 247 29.90 8.26 -2.21
CA ASP A 247 30.73 8.90 -1.19
C ASP A 247 30.58 10.44 -1.13
N GLN A 248 29.42 10.95 -1.55
CA GLN A 248 29.05 12.36 -1.51
C GLN A 248 28.22 12.64 -0.26
N ARG A 249 28.81 12.45 0.93
CA ARG A 249 28.08 12.53 2.21
C ARG A 249 27.42 13.90 2.38
N VAL A 250 26.09 13.89 2.43
CA VAL A 250 25.24 15.03 2.78
C VAL A 250 24.75 14.82 4.21
N GLU A 251 24.90 15.81 5.07
CA GLU A 251 24.33 15.76 6.42
C GLU A 251 22.80 15.96 6.35
N ILE A 252 22.05 14.87 6.52
CA ILE A 252 20.59 14.88 6.54
C ILE A 252 20.09 14.74 7.98
N LYS A 253 19.50 15.81 8.51
CA LYS A 253 18.82 15.81 9.82
C LYS A 253 17.37 15.38 9.62
N TYR A 254 17.10 14.09 9.78
CA TYR A 254 15.80 13.47 9.45
C TYR A 254 14.63 14.09 10.21
N GLU A 255 14.87 14.49 11.45
CA GLU A 255 13.87 15.04 12.36
C GLU A 255 13.26 16.35 11.83
N GLN A 256 14.02 17.11 11.01
CA GLN A 256 13.51 18.33 10.35
C GLN A 256 12.44 18.05 9.30
N PHE A 257 12.23 16.79 8.93
CA PHE A 257 11.30 16.37 7.89
C PHE A 257 10.25 15.38 8.43
N GLU A 258 10.03 15.36 9.74
CA GLU A 258 9.10 14.43 10.41
C GLU A 258 9.43 12.96 10.15
N ALA A 259 10.71 12.66 9.93
CA ALA A 259 11.22 11.32 9.68
C ALA A 259 12.06 10.86 10.89
N SER A 260 11.72 9.71 11.45
CA SER A 260 12.57 9.05 12.46
C SER A 260 13.79 8.44 11.77
N ARG A 261 14.98 8.74 12.31
CA ARG A 261 16.25 8.19 11.84
C ARG A 261 16.22 6.67 11.75
N GLU A 262 15.64 6.01 12.75
CA GLU A 262 15.54 4.56 12.85
C GLU A 262 14.76 3.99 11.65
N VAL A 263 13.64 4.63 11.29
CA VAL A 263 12.83 4.21 10.14
C VAL A 263 13.58 4.46 8.83
N VAL A 264 14.28 5.58 8.67
CA VAL A 264 15.09 5.84 7.46
C VAL A 264 16.16 4.76 7.31
N LEU A 265 16.93 4.48 8.37
CA LEU A 265 17.98 3.47 8.33
C LEU A 265 17.43 2.06 8.13
N SER A 266 16.21 1.75 8.60
CA SER A 266 15.51 0.49 8.30
C SER A 266 15.26 0.33 6.80
N VAL A 267 14.75 1.38 6.14
CA VAL A 267 14.51 1.37 4.68
C VAL A 267 15.82 1.23 3.89
N ILE A 268 16.90 1.90 4.32
CA ILE A 268 18.21 1.76 3.65
C ILE A 268 18.73 0.33 3.75
N ASP A 269 18.55 -0.33 4.90
CA ASP A 269 18.97 -1.72 5.10
C ASP A 269 18.13 -2.69 4.24
N ASP A 270 16.82 -2.48 4.12
CA ASP A 270 15.97 -3.24 3.18
C ASP A 270 16.48 -3.12 1.73
N LEU A 271 16.89 -1.91 1.31
CA LEU A 271 17.45 -1.65 -0.01
C LEU A 271 18.82 -2.31 -0.21
N LEU A 272 19.71 -2.22 0.78
CA LEU A 272 21.01 -2.87 0.74
C LEU A 272 20.86 -4.38 0.68
N GLU A 273 19.93 -4.97 1.43
CA GLU A 273 19.61 -6.39 1.34
C GLU A 273 19.09 -6.79 -0.04
N LEU A 274 18.22 -5.98 -0.64
CA LEU A 274 17.74 -6.19 -1.99
C LEU A 274 18.92 -6.19 -2.99
N TYR A 275 19.86 -5.25 -2.86
CA TYR A 275 21.04 -5.16 -3.74
C TYR A 275 22.10 -6.24 -3.47
N THR A 276 22.21 -6.78 -2.26
CA THR A 276 23.12 -7.90 -2.00
C THR A 276 22.56 -9.22 -2.51
N SER A 277 21.26 -9.46 -2.30
CA SER A 277 20.65 -10.78 -2.49
C SER A 277 19.98 -10.92 -3.87
N HIS A 278 19.50 -9.83 -4.47
CA HIS A 278 18.65 -9.86 -5.67
C HIS A 278 19.01 -8.80 -6.72
N LYS A 279 20.31 -8.47 -6.87
CA LYS A 279 20.79 -7.39 -7.76
C LYS A 279 20.33 -7.42 -9.22
N ILE A 280 20.06 -8.61 -9.78
CA ILE A 280 19.64 -8.75 -11.19
C ILE A 280 18.21 -8.21 -11.40
N GLN A 281 17.40 -8.17 -10.34
CA GLN A 281 16.01 -7.72 -10.40
C GLN A 281 15.85 -6.21 -10.09
N THR A 282 16.96 -5.49 -9.91
CA THR A 282 16.97 -4.06 -9.56
C THR A 282 17.58 -3.20 -10.66
N ILE A 283 17.28 -1.90 -10.63
CA ILE A 283 17.85 -0.92 -11.55
C ILE A 283 19.30 -0.63 -11.14
N VAL A 284 19.53 -0.42 -9.84
CA VAL A 284 20.83 0.02 -9.32
C VAL A 284 21.75 -1.14 -8.95
N GLY A 285 21.20 -2.34 -8.69
CA GLY A 285 21.95 -3.44 -8.08
C GLY A 285 23.19 -3.87 -8.84
N LEU A 286 23.15 -3.85 -10.19
CA LEU A 286 24.30 -4.21 -11.04
C LEU A 286 25.29 -3.05 -11.25
N GLY A 287 24.98 -1.84 -10.79
CA GLY A 287 25.82 -0.66 -10.95
C GLY A 287 27.05 -0.63 -10.04
N TYR A 288 27.05 -1.40 -8.95
CA TYR A 288 28.16 -1.48 -7.99
C TYR A 288 28.53 -2.92 -7.68
N ASP A 289 29.78 -3.12 -7.26
CA ASP A 289 30.22 -4.42 -6.76
C ASP A 289 29.50 -4.79 -5.45
N SER A 290 29.27 -6.09 -5.24
CA SER A 290 28.57 -6.59 -4.05
C SER A 290 29.27 -6.20 -2.74
N ASN A 291 30.60 -6.02 -2.75
CA ASN A 291 31.34 -5.56 -1.57
C ASN A 291 30.98 -4.13 -1.18
N VAL A 292 30.65 -3.26 -2.14
CA VAL A 292 30.25 -1.86 -1.85
C VAL A 292 29.00 -1.85 -0.99
N TYR A 293 27.96 -2.61 -1.37
CA TYR A 293 26.73 -2.72 -0.58
C TYR A 293 26.99 -3.34 0.80
N LEU A 294 27.83 -4.36 0.87
CA LEU A 294 28.18 -5.00 2.14
C LEU A 294 28.92 -4.04 3.08
N THR A 295 29.86 -3.25 2.56
CA THR A 295 30.56 -2.22 3.33
C THR A 295 29.60 -1.16 3.85
N GLN A 296 28.68 -0.67 3.01
CA GLN A 296 27.66 0.28 3.47
C GLN A 296 26.75 -0.33 4.55
N ARG A 297 26.40 -1.62 4.45
CA ARG A 297 25.59 -2.31 5.46
C ARG A 297 26.32 -2.44 6.80
N ILE A 298 27.62 -2.76 6.79
CA ILE A 298 28.45 -2.78 8.00
C ILE A 298 28.51 -1.40 8.64
N GLN A 299 28.71 -0.35 7.84
CA GLN A 299 28.76 1.02 8.33
C GLN A 299 27.42 1.46 8.94
N LEU A 300 26.31 1.12 8.29
CA LEU A 300 24.97 1.41 8.77
C LEU A 300 24.64 0.71 10.10
N ASN A 301 25.14 -0.52 10.30
CA ASN A 301 24.99 -1.21 11.58
C ASN A 301 25.79 -0.56 12.72
N LYS A 302 27.00 -0.06 12.44
CA LYS A 302 27.77 0.73 13.44
C LYS A 302 27.04 2.03 13.81
N GLU A 303 26.35 2.64 12.86
CA GLU A 303 25.55 3.85 13.06
C GLU A 303 24.25 3.60 13.85
N ARG A 304 23.77 2.36 13.90
CA ARG A 304 22.60 1.95 14.69
C ARG A 304 22.94 1.65 16.15
N THR A 305 24.17 1.22 16.44
CA THR A 305 24.64 1.06 17.82
C THR A 305 25.03 2.42 18.40
N PRO A 306 24.24 3.01 19.33
CA PRO A 306 24.75 4.12 20.11
C PRO A 306 25.91 3.63 20.96
N TYR A 307 26.89 4.50 21.20
CA TYR A 307 27.95 4.30 22.19
C TYR A 307 27.36 3.93 23.57
N THR A 308 27.22 2.63 23.86
CA THR A 308 27.08 2.11 25.22
C THR A 308 28.48 1.98 25.85
N ASN A 309 29.28 3.03 25.79
CA ASN A 309 30.55 3.13 26.51
C ASN A 309 30.42 4.26 27.55
N GLY A 310 29.73 3.94 28.63
CA GLY A 310 29.61 4.79 29.82
C GLY A 310 28.97 3.97 30.92
N HIS A 311 29.81 3.43 31.82
CA HIS A 311 29.50 2.54 32.95
C HIS A 311 29.52 1.03 32.71
N ALA A 312 30.74 0.49 32.54
CA ALA A 312 31.11 -0.79 33.14
C ALA A 312 32.64 -0.85 33.33
N SER A 313 33.14 -0.09 34.30
CA SER A 313 34.43 -0.37 34.93
C SER A 313 34.16 -1.12 36.23
N GLN A 314 34.93 -2.19 36.44
CA GLN A 314 35.06 -2.99 37.67
C GLN A 314 33.94 -4.02 37.94
N ASN A 315 34.18 -5.27 37.54
CA ASN A 315 34.82 -6.22 38.44
C ASN A 315 35.16 -7.52 37.71
N GLY A 316 36.40 -7.97 37.86
CA GLY A 316 36.84 -9.27 37.40
C GLY A 316 36.50 -10.37 38.41
N THR A 317 36.11 -11.53 37.90
CA THR A 317 36.54 -12.82 38.46
C THR A 317 36.41 -13.92 37.41
N ARG A 318 37.49 -14.69 37.29
CA ARG A 318 37.61 -15.92 36.50
C ARG A 318 36.66 -17.00 37.02
N SER A 319 36.12 -17.81 36.11
CA SER A 319 36.07 -19.27 36.29
C SER A 319 36.03 -19.99 34.93
N ASN A 320 36.87 -21.02 34.83
CA ASN A 320 36.89 -22.01 33.76
C ASN A 320 35.67 -22.94 33.87
N SER A 321 35.10 -23.37 32.74
CA SER A 321 34.80 -24.79 32.52
C SER A 321 34.56 -25.15 31.06
N SER A 322 35.02 -26.35 30.76
CA SER A 322 35.10 -27.18 29.55
C SER A 322 33.90 -27.34 28.61
N ASN A 323 34.25 -27.61 27.35
CA ASN A 323 33.62 -28.49 26.33
C ASN A 323 32.18 -28.21 25.85
N SER A 324 32.05 -27.84 24.57
CA SER A 324 31.55 -28.75 23.52
C SER A 324 31.64 -28.06 22.15
N GLN A 325 32.39 -28.65 21.22
CA GLN A 325 32.35 -28.33 19.80
C GLN A 325 31.00 -28.81 19.24
N ASN A 326 30.20 -27.87 18.73
CA ASN A 326 29.25 -28.19 17.68
C ASN A 326 29.20 -27.03 16.68
N ASN A 327 29.88 -27.24 15.55
CA ASN A 327 29.83 -26.37 14.39
C ASN A 327 28.46 -26.53 13.72
N ASN A 328 27.61 -25.51 13.85
CA ASN A 328 26.51 -25.27 12.92
C ASN A 328 26.45 -23.77 12.66
N ASN A 329 27.06 -23.37 11.54
CA ASN A 329 27.10 -22.00 11.06
C ASN A 329 25.74 -21.67 10.45
N SER A 330 24.83 -21.12 11.27
CA SER A 330 23.63 -20.46 10.80
C SER A 330 23.69 -19.03 11.35
N ASN A 331 24.08 -18.08 10.50
CA ASN A 331 24.10 -16.65 10.83
C ASN A 331 22.66 -16.14 10.93
N HIS A 332 22.00 -16.47 12.04
CA HIS A 332 20.77 -15.83 12.45
C HIS A 332 21.16 -14.53 13.17
N TYR A 333 21.21 -13.42 12.43
CA TYR A 333 21.47 -12.11 13.00
C TYR A 333 20.26 -11.68 13.83
N ILE A 334 20.33 -11.91 15.15
CA ILE A 334 19.35 -11.43 16.12
C ILE A 334 19.49 -9.91 16.21
N HIS A 335 18.50 -9.17 15.71
CA HIS A 335 18.39 -7.72 15.88
C HIS A 335 17.99 -7.35 17.32
N PRO A 336 18.80 -6.59 18.06
CA PRO A 336 18.40 -6.03 19.34
C PRO A 336 17.89 -4.60 19.12
N SER A 337 16.61 -4.45 18.76
CA SER A 337 15.80 -3.21 18.85
C SER A 337 14.37 -3.47 18.34
N ARG A 338 13.55 -4.20 19.10
CA ARG A 338 12.14 -4.47 18.76
C ARG A 338 11.12 -3.66 19.56
N ASP A 339 11.54 -2.80 20.50
CA ASP A 339 10.62 -2.29 21.54
C ASP A 339 10.15 -0.83 21.38
N PHE A 340 10.68 -0.04 20.43
CA PHE A 340 10.44 1.42 20.45
C PHE A 340 9.34 1.96 19.53
N LEU A 341 8.69 1.11 18.72
CA LEU A 341 7.45 1.48 18.02
C LEU A 341 6.19 1.28 18.89
N ASN A 342 6.35 0.88 20.16
CA ASN A 342 5.25 0.51 21.06
C ASN A 342 4.69 1.71 21.86
N THR A 343 4.36 2.81 21.20
CA THR A 343 3.65 3.95 21.84
C THR A 343 2.18 4.06 21.43
N SER A 344 1.64 3.07 20.71
CA SER A 344 0.20 2.88 20.53
C SER A 344 -0.29 1.80 21.51
N PRO A 345 -1.51 1.93 22.09
CA PRO A 345 -2.05 0.86 22.94
C PRO A 345 -2.04 -0.44 22.15
N THR A 346 -1.61 -1.53 22.78
CA THR A 346 -1.63 -2.90 22.25
C THR A 346 -3.08 -3.33 22.00
N GLU A 347 -3.69 -2.83 20.93
CA GLU A 347 -4.98 -3.33 20.46
C GLU A 347 -4.74 -4.75 19.91
N PRO A 348 -5.52 -5.76 20.36
CA PRO A 348 -5.45 -7.09 19.79
C PRO A 348 -5.69 -6.99 18.28
N ILE A 349 -4.82 -7.65 17.50
CA ILE A 349 -4.85 -7.63 16.04
C ILE A 349 -6.15 -8.32 15.62
N PRO A 350 -7.11 -7.60 15.00
CA PRO A 350 -8.29 -8.26 14.50
C PRO A 350 -7.90 -9.10 13.28
N PRO A 351 -8.50 -10.28 13.08
CA PRO A 351 -8.23 -11.08 11.90
C PRO A 351 -8.46 -10.23 10.64
N SER A 352 -7.54 -10.31 9.68
CA SER A 352 -7.70 -9.68 8.36
C SER A 352 -9.04 -10.14 7.78
N ALA A 353 -9.91 -9.23 7.33
CA ALA A 353 -11.24 -9.59 6.83
C ALA A 353 -11.23 -10.61 5.67
N VAL A 354 -10.09 -10.77 4.99
CA VAL A 354 -9.89 -11.76 3.93
C VAL A 354 -9.55 -13.16 4.48
N SER A 355 -9.03 -13.25 5.71
CA SER A 355 -8.79 -14.50 6.45
C SER A 355 -9.93 -14.88 7.41
N LEU A 356 -10.90 -13.98 7.66
CA LEU A 356 -12.15 -14.40 8.30
C LEU A 356 -12.93 -15.24 7.29
N GLU A 357 -13.26 -16.47 7.67
CA GLU A 357 -14.05 -17.40 6.87
C GLU A 357 -15.24 -16.66 6.23
N ARG A 358 -15.31 -16.67 4.89
CA ARG A 358 -16.47 -16.16 4.15
C ARG A 358 -17.73 -16.81 4.71
N GLY A 359 -18.51 -16.06 5.48
CA GLY A 359 -19.74 -16.55 6.09
C GLY A 359 -20.05 -15.99 7.47
N THR A 360 -19.06 -15.50 8.22
CA THR A 360 -19.30 -15.05 9.61
C THR A 360 -20.04 -13.70 9.69
N TYR A 361 -19.75 -12.77 8.78
CA TYR A 361 -20.36 -11.43 8.75
C TYR A 361 -21.12 -11.18 7.44
N GLY A 362 -22.29 -10.55 7.54
CA GLY A 362 -23.14 -10.22 6.39
C GLY A 362 -22.73 -8.94 5.69
N THR A 363 -22.03 -8.02 6.35
CA THR A 363 -21.54 -6.77 5.76
C THR A 363 -20.21 -6.37 6.36
N ILE A 364 -19.24 -6.01 5.51
CA ILE A 364 -17.96 -5.42 5.95
C ILE A 364 -17.96 -3.94 5.55
N ARG A 365 -17.67 -3.07 6.52
CA ARG A 365 -17.54 -1.62 6.34
C ARG A 365 -16.08 -1.21 6.48
N PHE A 366 -15.58 -0.48 5.48
CA PHE A 366 -14.23 0.06 5.49
C PHE A 366 -14.25 1.52 5.91
N MET A 367 -13.35 1.88 6.82
CA MET A 367 -13.28 3.24 7.37
C MET A 367 -11.85 3.78 7.36
N ILE A 368 -11.75 5.07 7.06
CA ILE A 368 -10.48 5.81 7.08
C ILE A 368 -10.34 6.61 8.37
N ASP A 369 -11.44 7.22 8.83
CA ASP A 369 -11.44 8.11 9.99
C ASP A 369 -11.53 7.31 11.30
N PRO A 370 -10.52 7.39 12.19
CA PRO A 370 -10.50 6.66 13.46
C PRO A 370 -11.59 7.14 14.43
N THR A 371 -12.00 8.40 14.36
CA THR A 371 -13.05 8.93 15.24
C THR A 371 -14.40 8.33 14.87
N ARG A 372 -14.70 8.29 13.57
CA ARG A 372 -15.92 7.65 13.04
C ARG A 372 -15.94 6.14 13.30
N GLU A 373 -14.80 5.46 13.16
CA GLU A 373 -14.67 4.05 13.53
C GLU A 373 -15.07 3.81 14.98
N LYS A 374 -14.53 4.62 15.91
CA LYS A 374 -14.82 4.50 17.33
C LYS A 374 -16.31 4.73 17.61
N THR A 375 -16.89 5.79 17.04
CA THR A 375 -18.31 6.11 17.21
C THR A 375 -19.22 5.00 16.66
N GLU A 376 -18.96 4.48 15.47
CA GLU A 376 -19.78 3.40 14.90
C GLU A 376 -19.60 2.08 15.67
N LYS A 377 -18.39 1.76 16.15
CA LYS A 377 -18.16 0.59 17.03
C LYS A 377 -18.90 0.71 18.36
N GLU A 378 -18.93 1.89 18.97
CA GLU A 378 -19.69 2.16 20.19
C GLU A 378 -21.20 2.00 19.95
N GLN A 379 -21.72 2.48 18.81
CA GLN A 379 -23.12 2.30 18.42
C GLN A 379 -23.48 0.82 18.17
N MET A 380 -22.57 0.05 17.56
CA MET A 380 -22.72 -1.40 17.37
C MET A 380 -22.80 -2.14 18.71
N ASN A 381 -21.85 -1.86 19.62
CA ASN A 381 -21.82 -2.49 20.94
C ASN A 381 -23.04 -2.09 21.79
N GLY A 382 -23.47 -0.83 21.73
CA GLY A 382 -24.68 -0.35 22.41
C GLY A 382 -25.97 -0.97 21.89
N SER A 383 -26.06 -1.21 20.57
CA SER A 383 -27.21 -1.87 19.93
C SER A 383 -27.28 -3.35 20.28
N SER A 384 -26.15 -4.05 20.39
CA SER A 384 -26.09 -5.44 20.85
C SER A 384 -26.53 -5.57 22.32
N ARG A 385 -26.08 -4.65 23.19
CA ARG A 385 -26.45 -4.63 24.61
C ARG A 385 -27.94 -4.32 24.84
N SER A 386 -28.54 -3.51 23.96
CA SER A 386 -29.98 -3.19 24.01
C SER A 386 -30.87 -4.36 23.61
N LYS A 387 -30.37 -5.33 22.82
CA LYS A 387 -31.09 -6.57 22.48
C LYS A 387 -31.07 -7.63 23.58
N GLU A 388 -30.10 -7.57 24.50
CA GLU A 388 -30.02 -8.46 25.67
C GLU A 388 -30.96 -8.04 26.82
N LEU A 389 -31.49 -6.81 26.80
CA LEU A 389 -32.32 -6.26 27.88
C LEU A 389 -33.84 -6.45 27.67
N THR A 390 -34.27 -7.12 26.60
CA THR A 390 -35.67 -7.54 26.44
C THR A 390 -35.85 -8.98 26.90
N PRO A 391 -36.45 -9.25 28.08
CA PRO A 391 -36.75 -10.62 28.48
C PRO A 391 -37.84 -11.23 27.58
N PRO A 392 -37.79 -12.53 27.26
CA PRO A 392 -38.88 -13.22 26.59
C PRO A 392 -39.93 -13.52 27.65
N ASN A 393 -40.91 -12.63 27.81
CA ASN A 393 -42.28 -12.87 28.28
C ASN A 393 -42.87 -11.59 28.88
N GLY A 394 -43.52 -10.81 28.05
CA GLY A 394 -44.47 -9.79 28.50
C GLY A 394 -45.86 -10.37 28.60
N VAL A 395 -46.14 -11.15 29.65
CA VAL A 395 -47.53 -11.32 30.11
C VAL A 395 -47.96 -9.97 30.64
N VAL A 396 -48.90 -9.34 29.93
CA VAL A 396 -49.52 -8.08 30.31
C VAL A 396 -50.32 -8.30 31.59
N VAL A 397 -49.79 -7.87 32.74
CA VAL A 397 -50.60 -7.69 33.94
C VAL A 397 -51.27 -6.31 33.84
N SER A 398 -52.57 -6.32 33.56
CA SER A 398 -53.40 -5.11 33.52
C SER A 398 -53.65 -4.61 34.95
N PRO A 399 -53.55 -3.30 35.24
CA PRO A 399 -53.99 -2.75 36.52
C PRO A 399 -55.51 -2.63 36.54
N TRP A 400 -56.08 -3.04 37.68
CA TRP A 400 -57.50 -2.99 38.02
C TRP A 400 -58.20 -1.67 37.62
N SER A 401 -59.36 -1.80 37.00
CA SER A 401 -60.42 -0.80 37.05
C SER A 401 -61.57 -1.37 37.88
N GLY A 402 -61.94 -0.65 38.94
CA GLY A 402 -63.13 -0.89 39.73
C GLY A 402 -64.18 0.19 39.47
N ARG A 403 -65.44 -0.18 39.76
CA ARG A 403 -66.74 0.51 39.57
C ARG A 403 -67.39 0.18 38.22
N SER A 404 -68.60 -0.36 38.15
CA SER A 404 -69.75 -0.40 39.07
C SER A 404 -70.46 -1.74 39.09
#